data_AF-A0A2P6TYQ3-F1
#
_entry.id   AF-A0A2P6TYQ3-F1
#
_cell.length_a   1.000
_cell.length_b   1.000
_cell.length_c   1.000
_cell.angle_alpha   90.00
_cell.angle_beta   90.00
_cell.angle_gamma   90.00
#
_symmetry.space_group_name_H-M   'P 1'
#
loop_
_entity.id
_entity.type
_entity.pdbx_description
1 polymer ?
#
loop_
_entity_poly.entity_id
_entity_poly.type
_entity_poly.pdbx_seq_one_letter_code
_entity_poly.pdbx_strand_id
1 'polypeptide(L)'
;MAMAAAQGGGAAAAAKPAAAAAKPAATAAPAAAAATPAVQAVQAIPARKPGAGKKRKTDARLAERGDLLIPDSQLFTQLQDAERRVDMLISRKKHELQEMYASFRRGPPGSAQAAGSSRKKLRMYIRSEHYHQQNAADAAEPPSWTLLINGRLLGKASEAEEGHHHKHHFTHYLRRVEIQLDPAQYPGDSGFVQWDKARHEREQREAITMSRLGSAPVEATIKIELDHQPSQWRLSHALAGALGLKGHHSVPFVMQMLWGYIKAKQLYEPSDKGSVSIRCDGPLRDVFQADTVELSRMSDALKPHLSPAEPITLRYTIHPDGPPSAHPDCYDFEVEVPLSTELPPYALKAVALKEAEQHDAALASILTRLAEHRRRRTLLLAFAQSPVDFIHAMAAAQARELRSSAARDGEAFELMPSGDVFKDRWVDDVVMNYMERLQRKAQAAQAEQQQLAAAAAAQQLQAQAAMATLQAQQAALAQQQQQQQIQAQAMAAQQAAIAAAHAQQQAAAAAAAGGAAAPGAAAVGPPGAVGMPGAAQPQPQLQQAGQVQAPSNP
;
A
#
# COMPACT_ATOMS: atom_id res chain seq x y z
N MET A 1 43.30 5.12 -53.21
CA MET A 1 44.05 5.67 -54.36
C MET A 1 43.77 7.17 -54.36
N ALA A 2 44.80 8.02 -54.24
CA ALA A 2 44.73 9.43 -53.81
C ALA A 2 44.12 9.65 -52.39
N MET A 3 44.58 10.50 -51.46
CA MET A 3 45.52 11.65 -51.36
C MET A 3 45.05 12.99 -51.93
N ALA A 4 44.62 13.91 -51.04
CA ALA A 4 44.96 15.35 -50.99
C ALA A 4 44.22 16.05 -49.80
N ALA A 5 44.56 17.26 -49.35
CA ALA A 5 45.75 17.68 -48.55
C ALA A 5 45.78 19.23 -48.41
N ALA A 6 45.75 19.77 -47.17
CA ALA A 6 46.00 21.19 -46.74
C ALA A 6 45.60 21.29 -45.23
N GLN A 7 46.27 21.89 -44.23
CA GLN A 7 47.12 23.10 -44.07
C GLN A 7 46.36 24.41 -44.37
N GLY A 8 46.41 25.52 -43.62
CA GLY A 8 46.99 26.01 -42.34
C GLY A 8 46.65 27.53 -42.30
N GLY A 9 46.49 28.32 -41.24
CA GLY A 9 47.09 28.41 -39.91
C GLY A 9 47.32 29.91 -39.57
N GLY A 10 46.71 30.45 -38.50
CA GLY A 10 46.88 31.85 -38.02
C GLY A 10 46.09 32.95 -38.77
N ALA A 11 45.97 34.20 -38.29
CA ALA A 11 46.14 34.78 -36.93
C ALA A 11 45.61 36.25 -36.88
N ALA A 12 45.27 36.78 -35.68
CA ALA A 12 45.05 38.22 -35.34
C ALA A 12 43.83 38.95 -36.01
N ALA A 13 43.24 40.05 -35.49
CA ALA A 13 43.25 40.71 -34.15
C ALA A 13 42.06 41.71 -34.01
N ALA A 14 42.02 42.49 -32.90
CA ALA A 14 41.02 43.48 -32.42
C ALA A 14 39.73 42.86 -31.79
N ALA A 15 39.33 43.09 -30.52
CA ALA A 15 39.32 44.26 -29.60
C ALA A 15 38.17 45.25 -29.91
N LYS A 16 37.42 45.83 -28.94
CA LYS A 16 37.46 45.96 -27.46
C LYS A 16 36.04 46.43 -26.99
N PRO A 17 35.76 46.86 -25.73
CA PRO A 17 36.13 46.37 -24.39
C PRO A 17 34.90 46.02 -23.51
N ALA A 18 35.13 45.43 -22.33
CA ALA A 18 34.26 45.60 -21.16
C ALA A 18 35.15 45.82 -19.91
N ALA A 19 34.71 46.63 -18.95
CA ALA A 19 35.58 47.14 -17.89
C ALA A 19 35.71 46.18 -16.69
N ALA A 20 36.89 46.17 -16.06
CA ALA A 20 37.17 45.40 -14.86
C ALA A 20 37.10 46.27 -13.60
N ALA A 21 36.67 45.70 -12.48
CA ALA A 21 36.89 46.22 -11.13
C ALA A 21 37.74 45.22 -10.36
N ALA A 22 38.87 45.66 -9.80
CA ALA A 22 39.89 44.80 -9.22
C ALA A 22 39.99 44.92 -7.69
N LYS A 23 40.40 43.85 -7.02
CA LYS A 23 41.12 43.89 -5.74
C LYS A 23 42.33 42.95 -5.79
N PRO A 24 43.41 43.25 -5.04
CA PRO A 24 44.75 42.75 -5.36
C PRO A 24 45.13 41.42 -4.68
N ALA A 25 46.23 40.82 -5.13
CA ALA A 25 46.88 39.67 -4.52
C ALA A 25 48.30 40.01 -4.02
N ALA A 26 48.60 39.60 -2.78
CA ALA A 26 49.91 39.46 -2.13
C ALA A 26 49.65 38.89 -0.70
N THR A 27 50.51 38.13 -0.03
CA THR A 27 51.90 37.68 -0.26
C THR A 27 52.04 36.15 -0.11
N ALA A 28 53.24 35.60 -0.33
CA ALA A 28 53.55 34.18 -0.22
C ALA A 28 53.77 33.69 1.23
N ALA A 29 53.84 32.35 1.39
CA ALA A 29 54.08 31.65 2.66
C ALA A 29 55.54 31.74 3.15
N PRO A 30 55.83 31.15 4.32
CA PRO A 30 56.90 30.16 4.42
C PRO A 30 56.36 28.76 4.72
N ALA A 31 57.09 27.72 4.29
CA ALA A 31 56.72 26.32 4.51
C ALA A 31 57.28 25.77 5.83
N ALA A 32 56.56 24.83 6.45
CA ALA A 32 57.04 24.02 7.56
C ALA A 32 56.41 22.61 7.52
N ALA A 33 57.22 21.60 7.87
CA ALA A 33 56.82 20.21 8.20
C ALA A 33 55.82 19.50 7.25
N ALA A 34 56.33 18.83 6.22
CA ALA A 34 55.57 17.79 5.53
C ALA A 34 55.48 16.53 6.42
N ALA A 35 54.26 16.13 6.80
CA ALA A 35 54.01 14.92 7.59
C ALA A 35 52.76 14.15 7.10
N THR A 36 53.00 12.95 6.57
CA THR A 36 52.12 11.77 6.64
C THR A 36 50.66 11.89 6.14
N PRO A 37 50.39 11.70 4.83
CA PRO A 37 49.02 11.50 4.32
C PRO A 37 48.37 10.17 4.79
N ALA A 38 49.15 9.22 5.29
CA ALA A 38 48.67 7.87 5.65
C ALA A 38 47.61 7.85 6.78
N VAL A 39 47.63 8.81 7.70
CA VAL A 39 46.72 8.83 8.87
C VAL A 39 45.29 9.26 8.50
N GLN A 40 45.11 9.99 7.38
CA GLN A 40 43.77 10.39 6.91
C GLN A 40 43.00 9.20 6.29
N ALA A 41 43.69 8.26 5.65
CA ALA A 41 43.11 7.11 4.97
C ALA A 41 42.33 6.14 5.89
N VAL A 42 42.48 6.25 7.22
CA VAL A 42 41.79 5.41 8.21
C VAL A 42 40.48 6.03 8.70
N GLN A 43 40.25 7.34 8.50
CA GLN A 43 39.11 8.07 9.09
C GLN A 43 37.87 8.18 8.17
N ALA A 44 37.89 7.56 6.98
CA ALA A 44 36.91 7.80 5.92
C ALA A 44 35.99 6.59 5.57
N ILE A 45 35.62 5.74 6.54
CA ILE A 45 34.54 4.74 6.35
C ILE A 45 33.52 4.83 7.51
N PRO A 46 32.47 5.67 7.40
CA PRO A 46 31.41 5.71 8.40
C PRO A 46 30.55 4.44 8.31
N ALA A 47 30.52 3.64 9.39
CA ALA A 47 29.71 2.44 9.52
C ALA A 47 28.22 2.77 9.73
N ARG A 48 27.60 3.43 8.74
CA ARG A 48 26.20 3.87 8.76
C ARG A 48 25.26 2.66 8.85
N LYS A 49 24.72 2.40 10.06
CA LYS A 49 23.63 1.44 10.25
C LYS A 49 22.48 1.78 9.27
N PRO A 50 22.01 0.84 8.44
CA PRO A 50 20.90 1.11 7.54
C PRO A 50 19.62 1.31 8.36
N GLY A 51 18.98 2.47 8.21
CA GLY A 51 17.64 2.71 8.77
C GLY A 51 16.63 1.72 8.18
N ALA A 52 15.59 1.38 8.96
CA ALA A 52 14.68 0.27 8.71
C ALA A 52 13.64 0.50 7.59
N GLY A 53 14.08 0.96 6.41
CA GLY A 53 13.32 0.82 5.18
C GLY A 53 13.52 -0.58 4.59
N LYS A 54 12.43 -1.27 4.22
CA LYS A 54 12.50 -2.55 3.47
C LYS A 54 13.01 -2.29 2.04
N LYS A 55 14.34 -2.20 1.89
CA LYS A 55 14.99 -2.29 0.57
C LYS A 55 14.57 -3.59 -0.10
N ARG A 56 14.32 -3.54 -1.42
CA ARG A 56 14.01 -4.74 -2.22
C ARG A 56 15.24 -5.66 -2.18
N LYS A 57 15.02 -6.97 -1.96
CA LYS A 57 16.11 -7.95 -1.80
C LYS A 57 17.07 -8.02 -2.99
N THR A 58 16.66 -7.56 -4.17
CA THR A 58 17.47 -7.46 -5.40
C THR A 58 18.73 -6.62 -5.23
N ASP A 59 18.66 -5.56 -4.43
CA ASP A 59 19.75 -4.57 -4.29
C ASP A 59 20.81 -5.03 -3.26
N ALA A 60 20.71 -6.28 -2.79
CA ALA A 60 21.71 -6.95 -1.97
C ALA A 60 22.89 -7.49 -2.80
N ARG A 61 22.78 -7.53 -4.14
CA ARG A 61 23.86 -7.88 -5.06
C ARG A 61 24.97 -6.81 -5.07
N LEU A 62 25.83 -6.90 -4.05
CA LEU A 62 27.10 -6.20 -3.91
C LEU A 62 27.04 -4.74 -4.36
N ALA A 63 26.21 -3.95 -3.66
CA ALA A 63 26.08 -2.51 -3.84
C ALA A 63 27.44 -1.85 -4.12
N GLU A 64 27.51 -1.04 -5.19
CA GLU A 64 28.75 -0.70 -5.90
C GLU A 64 29.86 -0.18 -4.98
N ARG A 65 30.72 -1.11 -4.56
CA ARG A 65 31.82 -0.88 -3.63
C ARG A 65 33.06 -0.46 -4.38
N GLY A 66 32.99 0.74 -4.95
CA GLY A 66 34.18 1.57 -5.16
C GLY A 66 35.04 1.56 -3.90
N ASP A 67 36.36 1.62 -4.09
CA ASP A 67 37.39 1.74 -3.05
C ASP A 67 37.57 0.56 -2.07
N LEU A 68 36.72 -0.46 -2.10
CA LEU A 68 37.00 -1.76 -1.45
C LEU A 68 37.70 -2.78 -2.38
N LEU A 69 38.21 -2.30 -3.53
CA LEU A 69 39.04 -3.06 -4.46
C LEU A 69 40.21 -3.75 -3.74
N ILE A 70 40.16 -5.09 -3.71
CA ILE A 70 41.33 -5.94 -3.53
C ILE A 70 41.95 -6.07 -4.93
N PRO A 71 43.22 -5.69 -5.15
CA PRO A 71 43.80 -5.71 -6.50
C PRO A 71 43.96 -7.12 -7.10
N ASP A 72 43.96 -8.15 -6.25
CA ASP A 72 44.63 -9.42 -6.52
C ASP A 72 43.80 -10.48 -7.27
N SER A 73 42.62 -10.15 -7.80
CA SER A 73 41.96 -11.01 -8.80
C SER A 73 41.06 -10.25 -9.78
N GLN A 74 41.66 -9.83 -10.90
CA GLN A 74 40.91 -9.38 -12.09
C GLN A 74 39.86 -10.43 -12.53
N LEU A 75 40.15 -11.72 -12.31
CA LEU A 75 39.27 -12.85 -12.57
C LEU A 75 37.93 -12.74 -11.80
N PHE A 76 37.92 -12.27 -10.55
CA PHE A 76 36.67 -12.13 -9.80
C PHE A 76 35.77 -11.04 -10.39
N THR A 77 36.34 -9.90 -10.78
CA THR A 77 35.61 -8.83 -11.49
C THR A 77 35.10 -9.32 -12.85
N GLN A 78 35.93 -10.02 -13.63
CA GLN A 78 35.54 -10.61 -14.92
C GLN A 78 34.41 -11.65 -14.78
N LEU A 79 34.41 -12.45 -13.71
CA LEU A 79 33.33 -13.39 -13.39
C LEU A 79 32.05 -12.66 -13.00
N GLN A 80 32.13 -11.61 -12.17
CA GLN A 80 30.97 -10.79 -11.80
C GLN A 80 30.36 -10.08 -13.03
N ASP A 81 31.19 -9.60 -13.96
CA ASP A 81 30.73 -9.00 -15.22
C ASP A 81 30.28 -10.04 -16.26
N ALA A 82 30.67 -11.31 -16.12
CA ALA A 82 30.06 -12.42 -16.85
C ALA A 82 28.68 -12.78 -16.29
N GLU A 83 28.55 -12.93 -14.96
CA GLU A 83 27.29 -13.15 -14.24
C GLU A 83 26.25 -12.09 -14.62
N ARG A 84 26.60 -10.79 -14.48
CA ARG A 84 25.76 -9.64 -14.87
C ARG A 84 25.23 -9.74 -16.31
N ARG A 85 26.07 -10.18 -17.26
CA ARG A 85 25.66 -10.35 -18.66
C ARG A 85 24.75 -11.57 -18.85
N VAL A 86 25.04 -12.68 -18.18
CA VAL A 86 24.20 -13.89 -18.19
C VAL A 86 22.82 -13.58 -17.61
N ASP A 87 22.74 -12.89 -16.48
CA ASP A 87 21.46 -12.50 -15.87
C ASP A 87 20.66 -11.52 -16.70
N MET A 88 21.32 -10.53 -17.34
CA MET A 88 20.64 -9.64 -18.27
C MET A 88 20.06 -10.41 -19.47
N LEU A 89 20.78 -11.42 -19.98
CA LEU A 89 20.28 -12.28 -21.06
C LEU A 89 19.16 -13.21 -20.58
N ILE A 90 19.26 -13.83 -19.39
CA ILE A 90 18.22 -14.69 -18.81
C ILE A 90 16.96 -13.87 -18.51
N SER A 91 17.10 -12.70 -17.88
CA SER A 91 15.98 -11.79 -17.57
C SER A 91 15.31 -11.30 -18.85
N ARG A 92 16.09 -10.87 -19.85
CA ARG A 92 15.59 -10.50 -21.18
C ARG A 92 14.87 -11.66 -21.86
N LYS A 93 15.46 -12.86 -21.93
CA LYS A 93 14.84 -14.03 -22.57
C LYS A 93 13.61 -14.52 -21.82
N LYS A 94 13.59 -14.41 -20.49
CA LYS A 94 12.39 -14.65 -19.67
C LYS A 94 11.30 -13.63 -19.97
N HIS A 95 11.64 -12.35 -20.18
CA HIS A 95 10.67 -11.33 -20.55
C HIS A 95 10.16 -11.53 -21.97
N GLU A 96 11.03 -11.71 -22.97
CA GLU A 96 10.66 -12.03 -24.35
C GLU A 96 9.75 -13.28 -24.41
N LEU A 97 10.06 -14.33 -23.64
CA LEU A 97 9.23 -15.53 -23.56
C LEU A 97 7.90 -15.28 -22.80
N GLN A 98 7.89 -14.45 -21.76
CA GLN A 98 6.68 -14.04 -21.05
C GLN A 98 5.79 -13.15 -21.94
N GLU A 99 6.38 -12.29 -22.77
CA GLU A 99 5.70 -11.50 -23.80
C GLU A 99 5.16 -12.41 -24.91
N MET A 100 5.89 -13.46 -25.32
CA MET A 100 5.38 -14.50 -26.22
C MET A 100 4.22 -15.29 -25.61
N TYR A 101 4.28 -15.71 -24.34
CA TYR A 101 3.14 -16.34 -23.66
C TYR A 101 1.96 -15.37 -23.48
N ALA A 102 2.23 -14.09 -23.24
CA ALA A 102 1.21 -13.05 -23.17
C ALA A 102 0.59 -12.79 -24.54
N SER A 103 1.36 -12.80 -25.63
CA SER A 103 0.86 -12.65 -27.00
C SER A 103 0.21 -13.93 -27.53
N PHE A 104 0.56 -15.13 -27.06
CA PHE A 104 -0.27 -16.33 -27.29
C PHE A 104 -1.64 -16.24 -26.58
N ARG A 105 -1.82 -15.30 -25.63
CA ARG A 105 -3.12 -14.98 -24.97
C ARG A 105 -3.73 -13.62 -25.38
N ARG A 106 -3.00 -12.74 -26.06
CA ARG A 106 -3.38 -11.35 -26.45
C ARG A 106 -3.01 -10.99 -27.89
N GLY A 107 -2.65 -11.97 -28.72
CA GLY A 107 -2.00 -11.76 -30.01
C GLY A 107 -2.91 -11.04 -31.00
N PRO A 108 -2.35 -10.47 -32.09
CA PRO A 108 -3.11 -9.82 -33.16
C PRO A 108 -4.20 -10.78 -33.64
N PRO A 109 -5.47 -10.55 -33.28
CA PRO A 109 -6.38 -11.65 -33.15
C PRO A 109 -6.74 -12.28 -34.49
N GLY A 110 -6.71 -13.61 -34.53
CA GLY A 110 -7.50 -14.38 -35.50
C GLY A 110 -6.79 -15.02 -36.67
N SER A 111 -5.48 -14.81 -36.86
CA SER A 111 -4.72 -15.78 -37.64
C SER A 111 -4.52 -17.04 -36.79
N ALA A 112 -4.53 -18.23 -37.41
CA ALA A 112 -4.20 -19.50 -36.74
C ALA A 112 -2.71 -19.63 -36.37
N GLN A 113 -1.96 -18.53 -36.45
CA GLN A 113 -0.57 -18.38 -36.00
C GLN A 113 -0.43 -17.41 -34.80
N ALA A 114 -1.48 -16.63 -34.48
CA ALA A 114 -1.46 -15.64 -33.40
C ALA A 114 -1.93 -16.20 -32.05
N ALA A 115 -2.83 -17.18 -32.06
CA ALA A 115 -2.97 -18.09 -30.94
C ALA A 115 -1.84 -19.12 -30.98
N GLY A 116 -1.45 -19.65 -29.82
CA GLY A 116 -0.62 -20.87 -29.80
C GLY A 116 -1.36 -22.12 -30.30
N SER A 117 -2.60 -22.02 -30.79
CA SER A 117 -3.44 -23.19 -31.04
C SER A 117 -2.99 -24.01 -32.26
N SER A 118 -2.30 -25.12 -31.98
CA SER A 118 -1.99 -26.14 -32.98
C SER A 118 -3.27 -26.86 -33.41
N ARG A 119 -3.51 -26.95 -34.73
CA ARG A 119 -4.61 -27.78 -35.25
C ARG A 119 -4.22 -29.24 -35.15
N LYS A 120 -4.98 -30.00 -34.36
CA LYS A 120 -4.85 -31.45 -34.18
C LYS A 120 -6.17 -32.12 -34.54
N LYS A 121 -6.15 -33.37 -35.01
CA LYS A 121 -7.37 -34.08 -35.40
C LYS A 121 -7.90 -34.87 -34.21
N LEU A 122 -9.06 -34.47 -33.67
CA LEU A 122 -9.79 -35.28 -32.71
C LEU A 122 -10.52 -36.39 -33.48
N ARG A 123 -10.05 -37.63 -33.38
CA ARG A 123 -10.77 -38.79 -33.89
C ARG A 123 -11.78 -39.24 -32.85
N MET A 124 -13.06 -39.14 -33.18
CA MET A 124 -14.14 -39.73 -32.41
C MET A 124 -14.48 -41.12 -32.96
N TYR A 125 -14.78 -42.03 -32.04
CA TYR A 125 -15.14 -43.42 -32.34
C TYR A 125 -16.55 -43.66 -31.81
N ILE A 126 -17.47 -44.07 -32.69
CA ILE A 126 -18.84 -44.43 -32.34
C ILE A 126 -19.00 -45.94 -32.54
N ARG A 127 -19.53 -46.63 -31.52
CA ARG A 127 -19.94 -48.04 -31.62
C ARG A 127 -21.16 -48.32 -30.76
N SER A 128 -22.05 -49.17 -31.26
CA SER A 128 -23.03 -49.84 -30.43
C SER A 128 -22.49 -51.19 -29.92
N GLU A 129 -22.81 -51.52 -28.68
CA GLU A 129 -22.78 -52.88 -28.16
C GLU A 129 -24.21 -53.28 -27.80
N HIS A 130 -24.49 -54.59 -27.80
CA HIS A 130 -25.84 -55.10 -27.62
C HIS A 130 -25.84 -56.32 -26.72
N TYR A 131 -26.85 -56.42 -25.85
CA TYR A 131 -26.99 -57.46 -24.84
C TYR A 131 -28.38 -58.10 -24.88
N HIS A 132 -28.41 -59.42 -24.68
CA HIS A 132 -29.61 -60.26 -24.47
C HIS A 132 -30.60 -60.38 -25.65
N GLN A 133 -30.25 -59.91 -26.85
CA GLN A 133 -31.12 -60.02 -28.05
C GLN A 133 -31.36 -61.47 -28.49
N GLN A 134 -30.33 -62.31 -28.58
CA GLN A 134 -30.46 -63.68 -29.10
C GLN A 134 -31.21 -64.63 -28.14
N ASN A 135 -31.26 -64.31 -26.84
CA ASN A 135 -31.90 -65.12 -25.80
C ASN A 135 -33.13 -64.42 -25.19
N ALA A 136 -33.81 -63.54 -25.94
CA ALA A 136 -34.90 -62.70 -25.43
C ALA A 136 -36.14 -63.46 -24.88
N ALA A 137 -36.20 -64.79 -25.02
CA ALA A 137 -37.23 -65.65 -24.43
C ALA A 137 -36.84 -66.29 -23.08
N ASP A 138 -35.55 -66.52 -22.84
CA ASP A 138 -35.03 -67.24 -21.65
C ASP A 138 -34.17 -66.35 -20.71
N ALA A 139 -33.81 -65.14 -21.14
CA ALA A 139 -33.03 -64.20 -20.35
C ALA A 139 -33.88 -63.52 -19.25
N ALA A 140 -33.38 -63.52 -18.02
CA ALA A 140 -34.00 -62.80 -16.90
C ALA A 140 -33.86 -61.26 -16.99
N GLU A 141 -33.08 -60.76 -17.95
CA GLU A 141 -32.85 -59.34 -18.18
C GLU A 141 -33.31 -58.93 -19.60
N PRO A 142 -34.01 -57.79 -19.77
CA PRO A 142 -34.56 -57.37 -21.06
C PRO A 142 -33.47 -57.03 -22.09
N PRO A 143 -33.78 -57.17 -23.41
CA PRO A 143 -32.85 -56.82 -24.48
C PRO A 143 -32.49 -55.34 -24.41
N SER A 144 -31.19 -55.06 -24.47
CA SER A 144 -30.64 -53.73 -24.29
C SER A 144 -29.50 -53.45 -25.25
N TRP A 145 -29.31 -52.17 -25.55
CA TRP A 145 -28.20 -51.68 -26.35
C TRP A 145 -27.47 -50.56 -25.60
N THR A 146 -26.17 -50.46 -25.84
CA THR A 146 -25.34 -49.38 -25.34
C THR A 146 -24.70 -48.65 -26.52
N LEU A 147 -24.76 -47.33 -26.51
CA LEU A 147 -24.04 -46.48 -27.46
C LEU A 147 -22.83 -45.89 -26.75
N LEU A 148 -21.64 -46.18 -27.28
CA LEU A 148 -20.35 -45.73 -26.76
C LEU A 148 -19.75 -44.72 -27.74
N ILE A 149 -19.53 -43.50 -27.26
CA ILE A 149 -18.83 -42.43 -27.98
C ILE A 149 -17.52 -42.13 -27.25
N ASN A 150 -16.40 -42.49 -27.87
CA ASN A 150 -15.05 -42.23 -27.37
C ASN A 150 -14.36 -41.18 -28.26
N GLY A 151 -13.26 -40.60 -27.77
CA GLY A 151 -12.41 -39.76 -28.61
C GLY A 151 -10.93 -39.82 -28.24
N ARG A 152 -10.05 -39.73 -29.23
CA ARG A 152 -8.59 -39.59 -29.04
C ARG A 152 -8.04 -38.47 -29.93
N LEU A 153 -7.20 -37.63 -29.33
CA LEU A 153 -6.50 -36.58 -30.06
C LEU A 153 -5.35 -37.20 -30.88
N LEU A 154 -5.43 -37.13 -32.21
CA LEU A 154 -4.34 -37.47 -33.11
C LEU A 154 -3.36 -36.30 -33.17
N GLY A 155 -2.15 -36.54 -32.66
CA GLY A 155 -0.98 -35.71 -32.86
C GLY A 155 0.20 -36.59 -33.23
N LYS A 156 1.23 -36.01 -33.86
CA LYS A 156 2.52 -36.68 -34.04
C LYS A 156 3.22 -36.78 -32.67
N ALA A 157 2.93 -37.83 -31.92
CA ALA A 157 3.87 -38.29 -30.91
C ALA A 157 5.16 -38.72 -31.62
N SER A 158 6.31 -38.31 -31.08
CA SER A 158 7.55 -39.05 -31.34
C SER A 158 7.40 -40.41 -30.66
N GLU A 159 7.88 -41.48 -31.28
CA GLU A 159 7.61 -42.89 -30.90
C GLU A 159 8.36 -43.35 -29.63
N ALA A 160 8.63 -42.42 -28.70
CA ALA A 160 9.47 -42.59 -27.52
C ALA A 160 8.74 -42.43 -26.17
N GLU A 161 7.51 -41.88 -26.13
CA GLU A 161 6.79 -41.59 -24.89
C GLU A 161 5.32 -42.05 -24.91
N GLU A 162 5.08 -43.36 -25.02
CA GLU A 162 3.72 -43.94 -24.92
C GLU A 162 3.08 -43.81 -23.52
N GLY A 163 3.85 -43.39 -22.50
CA GLY A 163 3.38 -43.22 -21.12
C GLY A 163 2.62 -41.92 -20.84
N HIS A 164 2.63 -40.94 -21.75
CA HIS A 164 1.89 -39.68 -21.55
C HIS A 164 0.53 -39.72 -22.25
N HIS A 165 -0.50 -40.07 -21.47
CA HIS A 165 -1.90 -39.77 -21.77
C HIS A 165 -2.02 -38.31 -22.24
N HIS A 166 -2.80 -38.09 -23.30
CA HIS A 166 -3.09 -36.73 -23.77
C HIS A 166 -3.64 -35.91 -22.60
N LYS A 167 -2.99 -34.79 -22.31
CA LYS A 167 -3.13 -34.02 -21.04
C LYS A 167 -4.55 -33.56 -20.70
N HIS A 168 -5.47 -33.66 -21.66
CA HIS A 168 -6.90 -33.41 -21.53
C HIS A 168 -7.69 -34.51 -22.25
N HIS A 169 -8.70 -35.04 -21.58
CA HIS A 169 -9.62 -36.06 -22.07
C HIS A 169 -10.47 -35.53 -23.25
N PHE A 170 -11.11 -36.40 -24.03
CA PHE A 170 -11.85 -35.93 -25.23
C PHE A 170 -12.99 -34.96 -24.91
N THR A 171 -13.68 -35.11 -23.76
CA THR A 171 -14.71 -34.16 -23.30
C THR A 171 -14.18 -32.75 -23.02
N HIS A 172 -12.87 -32.54 -22.91
CA HIS A 172 -12.30 -31.19 -22.84
C HIS A 172 -12.49 -30.39 -24.13
N TYR A 173 -12.51 -31.06 -25.28
CA TYR A 173 -12.64 -30.43 -26.61
C TYR A 173 -14.09 -30.33 -27.10
N LEU A 174 -15.04 -30.81 -26.29
CA LEU A 174 -16.47 -30.80 -26.58
C LEU A 174 -17.16 -29.79 -25.67
N ARG A 175 -17.99 -28.92 -26.23
CA ARG A 175 -18.76 -27.92 -25.51
C ARG A 175 -20.09 -28.51 -25.05
N ARG A 176 -20.75 -29.23 -25.95
CA ARG A 176 -22.05 -29.88 -25.77
C ARG A 176 -22.20 -31.04 -26.75
N VAL A 177 -22.84 -32.12 -26.30
CA VAL A 177 -23.26 -33.23 -27.15
C VAL A 177 -24.74 -33.47 -26.88
N GLU A 178 -25.57 -33.39 -27.92
CA GLU A 178 -26.96 -33.83 -27.87
C GLU A 178 -27.11 -35.13 -28.66
N ILE A 179 -27.91 -36.06 -28.15
CA ILE A 179 -28.23 -37.32 -28.82
C ILE A 179 -29.74 -37.43 -28.82
N GLN A 180 -30.32 -37.38 -30.01
CA GLN A 180 -31.75 -37.45 -30.25
C GLN A 180 -32.04 -38.79 -30.95
N LEU A 181 -32.65 -39.72 -30.22
CA LEU A 181 -33.17 -40.97 -30.78
C LEU A 181 -34.45 -40.69 -31.56
N ASP A 182 -34.82 -41.60 -32.45
CA ASP A 182 -36.10 -41.59 -33.17
C ASP A 182 -37.30 -41.38 -32.20
N PRO A 183 -38.03 -40.23 -32.30
CA PRO A 183 -39.17 -39.94 -31.43
C PRO A 183 -40.34 -40.91 -31.58
N ALA A 184 -40.41 -41.69 -32.67
CA ALA A 184 -41.41 -42.73 -32.85
C ALA A 184 -41.15 -43.96 -31.97
N GLN A 185 -39.89 -44.19 -31.57
CA GLN A 185 -39.46 -45.33 -30.75
C GLN A 185 -39.23 -44.95 -29.28
N TYR A 186 -38.74 -43.74 -29.01
CA TYR A 186 -38.48 -43.23 -27.66
C TYR A 186 -39.17 -41.87 -27.45
N PRO A 187 -40.49 -41.85 -27.17
CA PRO A 187 -41.22 -40.61 -26.94
C PRO A 187 -40.75 -39.90 -25.64
N GLY A 188 -40.77 -38.57 -25.70
CA GLY A 188 -40.40 -37.69 -24.57
C GLY A 188 -38.92 -37.76 -24.18
N ASP A 189 -38.63 -37.40 -22.93
CA ASP A 189 -37.27 -37.28 -22.39
C ASP A 189 -36.44 -38.59 -22.45
N SER A 190 -37.09 -39.74 -22.67
CA SER A 190 -36.41 -41.03 -22.84
C SER A 190 -35.47 -41.05 -24.05
N GLY A 191 -35.86 -40.37 -25.13
CA GLY A 191 -35.15 -40.29 -26.41
C GLY A 191 -34.18 -39.12 -26.55
N PHE A 192 -34.10 -38.21 -25.58
CA PHE A 192 -33.23 -37.04 -25.62
C PHE A 192 -32.17 -37.08 -24.51
N VAL A 193 -30.90 -37.06 -24.88
CA VAL A 193 -29.78 -36.97 -23.93
C VAL A 193 -28.88 -35.80 -24.30
N GLN A 194 -28.72 -34.86 -23.37
CA GLN A 194 -27.84 -33.70 -23.51
C GLN A 194 -26.72 -33.75 -22.46
N TRP A 195 -25.47 -33.73 -22.92
CA TRP A 195 -24.29 -33.53 -22.09
C TRP A 195 -23.72 -32.13 -22.35
N ASP A 196 -23.61 -31.31 -21.30
CA ASP A 196 -23.01 -29.97 -21.35
C ASP A 196 -21.69 -29.95 -20.56
N LYS A 197 -20.59 -29.46 -21.16
CA LYS A 197 -19.31 -29.28 -20.44
C LYS A 197 -19.45 -28.38 -19.21
N ALA A 198 -20.31 -27.36 -19.30
CA ALA A 198 -20.60 -26.43 -18.19
C ALA A 198 -21.28 -27.09 -16.97
N ARG A 199 -21.91 -28.25 -17.12
CA ARG A 199 -22.50 -29.02 -16.00
C ARG A 199 -21.51 -30.00 -15.37
N HIS A 200 -20.47 -30.39 -16.11
CA HIS A 200 -19.56 -31.48 -15.76
C HIS A 200 -18.07 -31.06 -15.74
N GLU A 201 -17.76 -29.78 -15.49
CA GLU A 201 -16.39 -29.24 -15.57
C GLU A 201 -15.36 -29.97 -14.67
N ARG A 202 -15.83 -30.61 -13.58
CA ARG A 202 -15.00 -31.42 -12.66
C ARG A 202 -14.77 -32.87 -13.13
N GLU A 203 -15.55 -33.35 -14.09
CA GLU A 203 -15.55 -34.74 -14.56
C GLU A 203 -15.17 -34.81 -16.05
N GLN A 204 -13.88 -34.73 -16.31
CA GLN A 204 -13.35 -35.10 -17.62
C GLN A 204 -13.45 -36.63 -17.76
N ARG A 205 -13.88 -37.13 -18.93
CA ARG A 205 -14.14 -38.55 -19.20
C ARG A 205 -13.58 -38.93 -20.56
N GLU A 206 -13.10 -40.17 -20.73
CA GLU A 206 -12.62 -40.68 -22.02
C GLU A 206 -13.72 -41.27 -22.90
N ALA A 207 -14.90 -41.53 -22.32
CA ALA A 207 -16.08 -42.10 -22.96
C ALA A 207 -17.36 -41.38 -22.52
N ILE A 208 -18.33 -41.29 -23.44
CA ILE A 208 -19.75 -41.06 -23.14
C ILE A 208 -20.49 -42.35 -23.49
N THR A 209 -21.11 -42.97 -22.48
CA THR A 209 -21.99 -44.13 -22.63
C THR A 209 -23.44 -43.73 -22.41
N MET A 210 -24.35 -44.34 -23.18
CA MET A 210 -25.75 -44.48 -22.79
C MET A 210 -26.20 -45.91 -22.96
N SER A 211 -27.08 -46.37 -22.07
CA SER A 211 -27.81 -47.64 -22.19
C SER A 211 -29.30 -47.38 -22.31
N ARG A 212 -29.98 -48.21 -23.10
CA ARG A 212 -31.45 -48.23 -23.27
C ARG A 212 -31.93 -49.67 -23.48
N LEU A 213 -33.20 -49.90 -23.13
CA LEU A 213 -33.89 -51.14 -23.46
C LEU A 213 -34.52 -51.02 -24.84
N GLY A 214 -34.40 -52.05 -25.67
CA GLY A 214 -34.97 -52.05 -27.02
C GLY A 214 -34.36 -53.11 -27.93
N SER A 215 -35.18 -53.64 -28.85
CA SER A 215 -34.79 -54.67 -29.84
C SER A 215 -35.07 -54.25 -31.29
N ALA A 216 -35.45 -53.00 -31.52
CA ALA A 216 -35.72 -52.43 -32.84
C ALA A 216 -34.53 -51.57 -33.34
N PRO A 217 -34.35 -51.39 -34.65
CA PRO A 217 -33.31 -50.51 -35.20
C PRO A 217 -33.65 -49.03 -34.96
N VAL A 218 -32.76 -48.33 -34.25
CA VAL A 218 -32.97 -46.94 -33.82
C VAL A 218 -32.07 -46.02 -34.63
N GLU A 219 -32.61 -45.00 -35.29
CA GLU A 219 -31.79 -43.89 -35.78
C GLU A 219 -31.46 -42.93 -34.62
N ALA A 220 -30.17 -42.66 -34.42
CA ALA A 220 -29.65 -41.71 -33.46
C ALA A 220 -29.03 -40.51 -34.20
N THR A 221 -29.61 -39.34 -34.00
CA THR A 221 -29.07 -38.06 -34.47
C THR A 221 -28.19 -37.45 -33.39
N ILE A 222 -26.88 -37.44 -33.62
CA ILE A 222 -25.87 -36.99 -32.66
C ILE A 222 -25.39 -35.60 -33.09
N LYS A 223 -25.65 -34.58 -32.28
CA LYS A 223 -25.24 -33.19 -32.50
C LYS A 223 -24.07 -32.83 -31.60
N ILE A 224 -23.01 -32.27 -32.17
CA ILE A 224 -21.75 -32.00 -31.48
C ILE A 224 -21.40 -30.52 -31.62
N GLU A 225 -21.38 -29.79 -30.49
CA GLU A 225 -20.73 -28.48 -30.39
C GLU A 225 -19.27 -28.70 -29.94
N LEU A 226 -18.29 -28.32 -30.75
CA LEU A 226 -16.87 -28.32 -30.38
C LEU A 226 -16.54 -27.10 -29.51
N ASP A 227 -15.67 -27.27 -28.50
CA ASP A 227 -15.21 -26.16 -27.66
C ASP A 227 -13.93 -25.53 -28.21
N HIS A 228 -14.10 -24.57 -29.12
CA HIS A 228 -12.99 -23.79 -29.67
C HIS A 228 -12.51 -22.73 -28.66
N GLN A 229 -11.20 -22.66 -28.44
CA GLN A 229 -10.56 -21.61 -27.63
C GLN A 229 -9.55 -20.82 -28.48
N PRO A 230 -9.83 -19.56 -28.88
CA PRO A 230 -11.01 -18.74 -28.55
C PRO A 230 -12.30 -19.22 -29.24
N SER A 231 -13.46 -18.84 -28.69
CA SER A 231 -14.76 -19.23 -29.24
C SER A 231 -14.96 -18.71 -30.66
N GLN A 232 -15.38 -19.62 -31.55
CA GLN A 232 -15.65 -19.34 -32.95
C GLN A 232 -17.15 -19.09 -33.15
N TRP A 233 -17.46 -18.10 -34.00
CA TRP A 233 -18.80 -17.59 -34.28
C TRP A 233 -19.03 -17.59 -35.79
N ARG A 234 -20.29 -17.77 -36.18
CA ARG A 234 -20.74 -17.61 -37.56
C ARG A 234 -21.14 -16.15 -37.77
N LEU A 235 -20.69 -15.58 -38.88
CA LEU A 235 -21.02 -14.20 -39.25
C LEU A 235 -22.35 -14.12 -39.99
N SER A 236 -23.05 -12.99 -39.85
CA SER A 236 -24.14 -12.62 -40.75
C SER A 236 -23.64 -12.55 -42.20
N HIS A 237 -24.52 -12.83 -43.17
CA HIS A 237 -24.13 -12.84 -44.58
C HIS A 237 -23.60 -11.48 -45.05
N ALA A 238 -24.20 -10.38 -44.58
CA ALA A 238 -23.74 -9.02 -44.86
C ALA A 238 -22.32 -8.76 -44.32
N LEU A 239 -22.04 -9.14 -43.07
CA LEU A 239 -20.73 -8.92 -42.45
C LEU A 239 -19.64 -9.83 -43.06
N ALA A 240 -20.01 -11.07 -43.39
CA ALA A 240 -19.14 -11.99 -44.13
C ALA A 240 -18.79 -11.44 -45.52
N GLY A 241 -19.78 -10.92 -46.25
CA GLY A 241 -19.60 -10.28 -47.56
C GLY A 241 -18.74 -9.01 -47.49
N ALA A 242 -19.04 -8.12 -46.55
CA ALA A 242 -18.31 -6.86 -46.37
C ALA A 242 -16.82 -7.06 -46.06
N LEU A 243 -16.46 -8.09 -45.29
CA LEU A 243 -15.08 -8.41 -44.91
C LEU A 243 -14.40 -9.48 -45.78
N GLY A 244 -15.12 -10.06 -46.75
CA GLY A 244 -14.62 -11.18 -47.58
C GLY A 244 -14.37 -12.49 -46.82
N LEU A 245 -14.97 -12.65 -45.63
CA LEU A 245 -14.72 -13.74 -44.69
C LEU A 245 -15.61 -14.96 -44.95
N LYS A 246 -15.08 -16.16 -44.65
CA LYS A 246 -15.76 -17.46 -44.89
C LYS A 246 -15.47 -18.44 -43.76
N GLY A 247 -16.52 -19.08 -43.24
CA GLY A 247 -16.46 -20.05 -42.15
C GLY A 247 -16.73 -19.44 -40.78
N HIS A 248 -16.20 -20.08 -39.72
CA HIS A 248 -16.36 -19.63 -38.34
C HIS A 248 -15.10 -18.89 -37.85
N HIS A 249 -15.31 -17.80 -37.11
CA HIS A 249 -14.27 -16.83 -36.76
C HIS A 249 -14.45 -16.35 -35.32
N SER A 250 -13.36 -16.05 -34.62
CA SER A 250 -13.45 -15.47 -33.28
C SER A 250 -13.80 -13.97 -33.36
N VAL A 251 -14.60 -13.46 -32.41
CA VAL A 251 -15.01 -12.04 -32.39
C VAL A 251 -13.80 -11.08 -32.49
N PRO A 252 -12.66 -11.35 -31.82
CA PRO A 252 -11.46 -10.54 -31.99
C PRO A 252 -10.91 -10.54 -33.43
N PHE A 253 -10.98 -11.65 -34.19
CA PHE A 253 -10.56 -11.67 -35.60
C PHE A 253 -11.40 -10.73 -36.46
N VAL A 254 -12.72 -10.81 -36.27
CA VAL A 254 -13.70 -9.99 -36.97
C VAL A 254 -13.42 -8.51 -36.72
N MET A 255 -13.11 -8.15 -35.47
CA MET A 255 -12.72 -6.78 -35.10
C MET A 255 -11.39 -6.35 -35.76
N GLN A 256 -10.37 -7.21 -35.83
CA GLN A 256 -9.12 -6.88 -36.54
C GLN A 256 -9.35 -6.70 -38.05
N MET A 257 -10.11 -7.58 -38.69
CA MET A 257 -10.42 -7.50 -40.12
C MET A 257 -11.24 -6.25 -40.44
N LEU A 258 -12.23 -5.92 -39.61
CA LEU A 258 -13.01 -4.69 -39.69
C LEU A 258 -12.13 -3.44 -39.49
N TRP A 259 -11.21 -3.44 -38.52
CA TRP A 259 -10.28 -2.33 -38.31
C TRP A 259 -9.28 -2.16 -39.46
N GLY A 260 -8.84 -3.28 -40.06
CA GLY A 260 -8.03 -3.28 -41.29
C GLY A 260 -8.79 -2.68 -42.47
N TYR A 261 -10.08 -3.04 -42.63
CA TYR A 261 -10.98 -2.50 -43.64
C TYR A 261 -11.19 -0.98 -43.49
N ILE A 262 -11.52 -0.53 -42.27
CA ILE A 262 -11.70 0.89 -41.92
C ILE A 262 -10.44 1.70 -42.23
N LYS A 263 -9.26 1.15 -41.91
CA LYS A 263 -7.96 1.78 -42.25
C LYS A 263 -7.70 1.82 -43.75
N ALA A 264 -7.92 0.72 -44.46
CA ALA A 264 -7.66 0.62 -45.90
C ALA A 264 -8.55 1.59 -46.72
N LYS A 265 -9.79 1.82 -46.27
CA LYS A 265 -10.73 2.79 -46.86
C LYS A 265 -10.71 4.18 -46.22
N GLN A 266 -9.82 4.42 -45.25
CA GLN A 266 -9.71 5.68 -44.49
C GLN A 266 -11.04 6.20 -43.90
N LEU A 267 -11.90 5.30 -43.43
CA LEU A 267 -13.26 5.61 -42.96
C LEU A 267 -13.33 6.19 -41.54
N TYR A 268 -12.18 6.57 -40.94
CA TYR A 268 -12.11 7.07 -39.57
C TYR A 268 -12.00 8.60 -39.52
N GLU A 269 -12.91 9.24 -38.80
CA GLU A 269 -12.91 10.67 -38.53
C GLU A 269 -12.58 10.91 -37.04
N PRO A 270 -11.50 11.65 -36.72
CA PRO A 270 -11.16 11.96 -35.34
C PRO A 270 -12.18 12.97 -34.78
N SER A 271 -12.95 12.59 -33.76
CA SER A 271 -13.89 13.50 -33.11
C SER A 271 -13.22 14.27 -31.97
N ASP A 272 -13.59 15.54 -31.82
CA ASP A 272 -13.10 16.49 -30.81
C ASP A 272 -13.31 16.01 -29.35
N LYS A 273 -14.18 15.01 -29.15
CA LYS A 273 -14.46 14.38 -27.86
C LYS A 273 -13.54 13.20 -27.52
N GLY A 274 -12.51 12.93 -28.32
CA GLY A 274 -11.58 11.81 -28.12
C GLY A 274 -12.12 10.45 -28.53
N SER A 275 -13.38 10.35 -28.96
CA SER A 275 -13.93 9.17 -29.62
C SER A 275 -13.60 9.19 -31.12
N VAL A 276 -13.33 8.00 -31.69
CA VAL A 276 -13.15 7.85 -33.14
C VAL A 276 -14.49 7.50 -33.76
N SER A 277 -14.98 8.37 -34.62
CA SER A 277 -16.17 8.13 -35.44
C SER A 277 -15.78 7.40 -36.72
N ILE A 278 -16.58 6.43 -37.14
CA ILE A 278 -16.35 5.65 -38.35
C ILE A 278 -17.52 5.89 -39.30
N ARG A 279 -17.24 6.48 -40.47
CA ARG A 279 -18.23 6.71 -41.53
C ARG A 279 -18.55 5.38 -42.22
N CYS A 280 -19.81 4.98 -42.23
CA CYS A 280 -20.21 3.74 -42.88
C CYS A 280 -20.43 3.96 -44.39
N ASP A 281 -19.58 3.32 -45.18
CA ASP A 281 -19.80 3.13 -46.61
C ASP A 281 -20.91 2.10 -46.86
N GLY A 282 -21.32 1.89 -48.12
CA GLY A 282 -22.44 1.02 -48.50
C GLY A 282 -22.50 -0.31 -47.74
N PRO A 283 -21.51 -1.21 -47.88
CA PRO A 283 -21.54 -2.52 -47.22
C PRO A 283 -21.47 -2.45 -45.69
N LEU A 284 -20.83 -1.44 -45.08
CA LEU A 284 -20.87 -1.27 -43.62
C LEU A 284 -22.21 -0.70 -43.14
N ARG A 285 -22.91 0.05 -43.98
CA ARG A 285 -24.27 0.56 -43.74
C ARG A 285 -25.30 -0.56 -43.84
N ASP A 286 -25.15 -1.48 -44.80
CA ASP A 286 -25.97 -2.69 -44.91
C ASP A 286 -25.83 -3.62 -43.69
N VAL A 287 -24.64 -3.62 -43.06
CA VAL A 287 -24.38 -4.33 -41.80
C VAL A 287 -24.98 -3.56 -40.61
N PHE A 288 -24.45 -2.38 -40.29
CA PHE A 288 -24.73 -1.69 -39.03
C PHE A 288 -26.00 -0.82 -39.04
N GLN A 289 -26.65 -0.65 -40.19
CA GLN A 289 -27.89 0.13 -40.37
C GLN A 289 -27.77 1.59 -39.87
N ALA A 290 -26.55 2.13 -39.91
CA ALA A 290 -26.20 3.46 -39.45
C ALA A 290 -25.18 4.11 -40.38
N ASP A 291 -25.24 5.44 -40.52
CA ASP A 291 -24.33 6.22 -41.36
C ASP A 291 -22.97 6.50 -40.69
N THR A 292 -22.92 6.45 -39.35
CA THR A 292 -21.71 6.67 -38.56
C THR A 292 -21.79 5.86 -37.28
N VAL A 293 -20.71 5.13 -36.96
CA VAL A 293 -20.60 4.28 -35.76
C VAL A 293 -19.39 4.71 -34.93
N GLU A 294 -19.55 4.77 -33.61
CA GLU A 294 -18.47 5.09 -32.68
C GLU A 294 -17.61 3.84 -32.43
N LEU A 295 -16.28 3.94 -32.51
CA LEU A 295 -15.37 2.78 -32.33
C LEU A 295 -15.57 2.07 -30.98
N SER A 296 -15.92 2.81 -29.92
CA SER A 296 -16.23 2.27 -28.58
C SER A 296 -17.45 1.33 -28.57
N ARG A 297 -18.43 1.58 -29.44
CA ARG A 297 -19.69 0.82 -29.57
C ARG A 297 -19.59 -0.31 -30.60
N MET A 298 -18.48 -0.39 -31.34
CA MET A 298 -18.32 -1.35 -32.43
C MET A 298 -18.44 -2.81 -31.94
N SER A 299 -18.00 -3.11 -30.72
CA SER A 299 -18.17 -4.43 -30.09
C SER A 299 -19.62 -4.78 -29.77
N ASP A 300 -20.48 -3.78 -29.54
CA ASP A 300 -21.91 -3.99 -29.31
C ASP A 300 -22.66 -4.10 -30.64
N ALA A 301 -22.31 -3.26 -31.62
CA ALA A 301 -22.85 -3.30 -32.98
C ALA A 301 -22.55 -4.63 -33.70
N LEU A 302 -21.45 -5.32 -33.36
CA LEU A 302 -21.14 -6.66 -33.88
C LEU A 302 -22.00 -7.79 -33.28
N LYS A 303 -22.53 -7.66 -32.06
CA LYS A 303 -23.30 -8.73 -31.38
C LYS A 303 -24.47 -9.30 -32.21
N PRO A 304 -25.36 -8.51 -32.85
CA PRO A 304 -26.45 -9.06 -33.67
C PRO A 304 -25.98 -9.77 -34.94
N HIS A 305 -24.70 -9.66 -35.32
CA HIS A 305 -24.13 -10.32 -36.50
C HIS A 305 -23.28 -11.55 -36.18
N LEU A 306 -23.28 -12.00 -34.92
CA LEU A 306 -22.50 -13.13 -34.41
C LEU A 306 -23.45 -14.21 -33.89
N SER A 307 -23.72 -15.23 -34.71
CA SER A 307 -24.43 -16.44 -34.28
C SER A 307 -23.45 -17.51 -33.79
N PRO A 308 -23.87 -18.44 -32.91
CA PRO A 308 -23.03 -19.58 -32.55
C PRO A 308 -22.67 -20.42 -33.78
N ALA A 309 -21.54 -21.13 -33.70
CA ALA A 309 -21.19 -22.12 -34.71
C ALA A 309 -22.28 -23.20 -34.83
N GLU A 310 -22.55 -23.67 -36.05
CA GLU A 310 -23.58 -24.69 -36.31
C GLU A 310 -23.10 -26.05 -35.74
N PRO A 311 -23.92 -26.77 -34.95
CA PRO A 311 -23.52 -28.04 -34.36
C PRO A 311 -23.40 -29.13 -35.43
N ILE A 312 -22.30 -29.89 -35.37
CA ILE A 312 -22.03 -30.98 -36.31
C ILE A 312 -23.07 -32.08 -36.07
N THR A 313 -23.91 -32.35 -37.06
CA THR A 313 -24.99 -33.34 -36.96
C THR A 313 -24.58 -34.62 -37.69
N LEU A 314 -24.36 -35.69 -36.92
CA LEU A 314 -24.14 -37.05 -37.41
C LEU A 314 -25.46 -37.84 -37.33
N ARG A 315 -25.68 -38.76 -38.27
CA ARG A 315 -26.72 -39.79 -38.18
C ARG A 315 -26.05 -41.14 -38.02
N TYR A 316 -26.43 -41.89 -37.01
CA TYR A 316 -25.91 -43.22 -36.70
C TYR A 316 -27.07 -44.18 -36.50
N THR A 317 -27.10 -45.30 -37.21
CA THR A 317 -28.18 -46.29 -37.12
C THR A 317 -27.75 -47.43 -36.21
N ILE A 318 -28.45 -47.58 -35.09
CA ILE A 318 -28.20 -48.61 -34.08
C ILE A 318 -28.87 -49.90 -34.57
N HIS A 319 -28.07 -50.84 -35.10
CA HIS A 319 -28.56 -52.09 -35.67
C HIS A 319 -28.61 -53.22 -34.61
N PRO A 320 -29.78 -53.79 -34.28
CA PRO A 320 -29.93 -54.78 -33.21
C PRO A 320 -29.68 -56.24 -33.62
N ASP A 321 -29.48 -56.52 -34.92
CA ASP A 321 -29.41 -57.88 -35.48
C ASP A 321 -28.03 -58.17 -36.10
N GLY A 322 -26.95 -57.82 -35.40
CA GLY A 322 -25.59 -58.09 -35.87
C GLY A 322 -24.57 -58.24 -34.74
N PRO A 323 -23.44 -58.93 -34.99
CA PRO A 323 -22.29 -58.85 -34.10
C PRO A 323 -21.80 -57.39 -34.02
N PRO A 324 -21.31 -56.91 -32.87
CA PRO A 324 -20.81 -55.54 -32.73
C PRO A 324 -19.72 -55.28 -33.76
N SER A 325 -19.77 -54.11 -34.41
CA SER A 325 -18.92 -53.83 -35.57
C SER A 325 -17.43 -53.95 -35.19
N ALA A 326 -16.70 -54.80 -35.92
CA ALA A 326 -15.27 -55.06 -35.66
C ALA A 326 -14.39 -53.79 -35.79
N HIS A 327 -14.91 -52.76 -36.46
CA HIS A 327 -14.37 -51.42 -36.51
C HIS A 327 -15.45 -50.42 -36.06
N PRO A 328 -15.14 -49.48 -35.15
CA PRO A 328 -16.05 -48.38 -34.81
C PRO A 328 -16.06 -47.32 -35.91
N ASP A 329 -17.17 -46.61 -36.06
CA ASP A 329 -17.26 -45.50 -37.01
C ASP A 329 -16.35 -44.34 -36.57
N CYS A 330 -15.45 -43.94 -37.46
CA CYS A 330 -14.36 -43.01 -37.17
C CYS A 330 -14.63 -41.64 -37.81
N TYR A 331 -14.82 -40.61 -36.98
CA TYR A 331 -15.02 -39.24 -37.42
C TYR A 331 -13.85 -38.34 -37.01
N ASP A 332 -13.15 -37.73 -37.97
CA ASP A 332 -12.01 -36.84 -37.73
C ASP A 332 -12.42 -35.37 -37.72
N PHE A 333 -12.32 -34.71 -36.55
CA PHE A 333 -12.63 -33.28 -36.38
C PHE A 333 -11.36 -32.45 -36.17
N GLU A 334 -11.26 -31.28 -36.80
CA GLU A 334 -10.12 -30.37 -36.58
C GLU A 334 -10.35 -29.48 -35.36
N VAL A 335 -9.50 -29.66 -34.34
CA VAL A 335 -9.57 -28.96 -33.05
C VAL A 335 -8.31 -28.13 -32.84
N GLU A 336 -8.49 -26.89 -32.35
CA GLU A 336 -7.41 -25.93 -32.09
C GLU A 336 -6.93 -26.05 -30.63
N VAL A 337 -5.77 -26.68 -30.43
CA VAL A 337 -5.21 -27.03 -29.11
C VAL A 337 -4.06 -26.09 -28.73
N PRO A 338 -4.19 -25.27 -27.66
CA PRO A 338 -3.27 -24.17 -27.36
C PRO A 338 -1.90 -24.66 -26.84
N LEU A 339 -0.83 -24.43 -27.63
CA LEU A 339 0.60 -24.75 -27.38
C LEU A 339 1.13 -24.35 -26.00
N SER A 340 0.43 -23.51 -25.23
CA SER A 340 0.68 -23.34 -23.78
C SER A 340 0.49 -24.61 -22.93
N THR A 341 -0.14 -25.66 -23.46
CA THR A 341 -0.20 -27.00 -22.83
C THR A 341 1.05 -27.84 -23.14
N GLU A 342 1.63 -27.63 -24.32
CA GLU A 342 2.75 -28.37 -24.93
C GLU A 342 4.11 -27.79 -24.48
N LEU A 343 4.27 -26.46 -24.52
CA LEU A 343 5.48 -25.78 -24.04
C LEU A 343 5.53 -25.85 -22.50
N PRO A 344 6.50 -26.56 -21.89
CA PRO A 344 6.62 -26.62 -20.44
C PRO A 344 6.77 -25.20 -19.87
N PRO A 345 6.13 -24.87 -18.74
CA PRO A 345 6.30 -23.57 -18.12
C PRO A 345 7.79 -23.36 -17.83
N TYR A 346 8.38 -22.31 -18.41
CA TYR A 346 9.80 -21.97 -18.27
C TYR A 346 10.11 -21.36 -16.88
N ALA A 347 9.61 -22.01 -15.84
CA ALA A 347 10.18 -21.93 -14.52
C ALA A 347 11.54 -22.62 -14.58
N LEU A 348 12.61 -21.82 -14.55
CA LEU A 348 13.92 -22.27 -14.11
C LEU A 348 13.70 -23.13 -12.86
N LYS A 349 14.12 -24.41 -12.89
CA LYS A 349 13.78 -25.40 -11.85
C LYS A 349 14.03 -24.76 -10.48
N ALA A 350 13.00 -24.63 -9.64
CA ALA A 350 13.06 -23.81 -8.43
C ALA A 350 14.19 -24.21 -7.46
N VAL A 351 14.63 -25.47 -7.55
CA VAL A 351 15.85 -26.03 -6.93
C VAL A 351 17.10 -25.20 -7.28
N ALA A 352 17.36 -24.94 -8.56
CA ALA A 352 18.56 -24.23 -9.01
C ALA A 352 18.59 -22.76 -8.57
N LEU A 353 17.43 -22.11 -8.43
CA LEU A 353 17.35 -20.76 -7.86
C LEU A 353 17.70 -20.77 -6.36
N LYS A 354 17.24 -21.79 -5.62
CA LYS A 354 17.55 -21.96 -4.20
C LYS A 354 19.03 -22.29 -3.95
N GLU A 355 19.66 -23.05 -4.85
CA GLU A 355 21.10 -23.32 -4.83
C GLU A 355 21.91 -22.04 -5.07
N ALA A 356 21.52 -21.22 -6.06
CA ALA A 356 22.13 -19.90 -6.27
C ALA A 356 22.01 -18.97 -5.05
N GLU A 357 20.82 -18.88 -4.42
CA GLU A 357 20.63 -18.10 -3.18
C GLU A 357 21.54 -18.56 -2.02
N GLN A 358 21.85 -19.85 -1.93
CA GLN A 358 22.78 -20.39 -0.94
C GLN A 358 24.24 -20.01 -1.24
N HIS A 359 24.65 -20.05 -2.50
CA HIS A 359 25.98 -19.61 -2.91
C HIS A 359 26.18 -18.09 -2.71
N ASP A 360 25.19 -17.26 -3.03
CA ASP A 360 25.20 -15.82 -2.76
C ASP A 360 25.38 -15.51 -1.26
N ALA A 361 24.63 -16.22 -0.40
CA ALA A 361 24.75 -16.07 1.05
C ALA A 361 26.16 -16.49 1.56
N ALA A 362 26.72 -17.57 1.00
CA ALA A 362 28.08 -18.01 1.33
C ALA A 362 29.13 -16.97 0.89
N LEU A 363 29.04 -16.45 -0.34
CA LEU A 363 29.92 -15.40 -0.86
C LEU A 363 29.85 -14.13 -0.01
N ALA A 364 28.66 -13.68 0.37
CA ALA A 364 28.47 -12.53 1.26
C ALA A 364 29.19 -12.73 2.62
N SER A 365 29.13 -13.96 3.18
CA SER A 365 29.83 -14.30 4.44
C SER A 365 31.36 -14.30 4.31
N ILE A 366 31.89 -14.56 3.12
CA ILE A 366 33.34 -14.55 2.85
C ILE A 366 33.81 -13.11 2.69
N LEU A 367 33.05 -12.29 1.93
CA LEU A 367 33.38 -10.88 1.69
C LEU A 367 33.33 -10.01 2.95
N THR A 368 32.45 -10.30 3.93
CA THR A 368 32.46 -9.61 5.23
C THR A 368 33.70 -9.94 6.06
N ARG A 369 34.05 -11.23 6.18
CA ARG A 369 35.28 -11.69 6.85
C ARG A 369 36.53 -11.10 6.18
N LEU A 370 36.57 -11.10 4.85
CA LEU A 370 37.70 -10.58 4.06
C LEU A 370 37.87 -9.05 4.24
N ALA A 371 36.77 -8.29 4.29
CA ALA A 371 36.81 -6.86 4.63
C ALA A 371 37.28 -6.61 6.07
N GLU A 372 36.91 -7.48 7.03
CA GLU A 372 37.42 -7.41 8.39
C GLU A 372 38.93 -7.72 8.47
N HIS A 373 39.40 -8.80 7.83
CA HIS A 373 40.84 -9.11 7.74
C HIS A 373 41.63 -7.97 7.10
N ARG A 374 41.09 -7.31 6.06
CA ARG A 374 41.68 -6.09 5.48
C ARG A 374 41.75 -4.95 6.51
N ARG A 375 40.64 -4.65 7.21
CA ARG A 375 40.61 -3.60 8.26
C ARG A 375 41.65 -3.87 9.35
N ARG A 376 41.74 -5.12 9.84
CA ARG A 376 42.74 -5.56 10.83
C ARG A 376 44.17 -5.38 10.29
N ARG A 377 44.45 -5.78 9.05
CA ARG A 377 45.77 -5.61 8.40
C ARG A 377 46.15 -4.14 8.24
N THR A 378 45.25 -3.28 7.74
CA THR A 378 45.52 -1.85 7.60
C THR A 378 45.78 -1.18 8.94
N LEU A 379 45.04 -1.54 9.99
CA LEU A 379 45.25 -1.05 11.35
C LEU A 379 46.65 -1.42 11.87
N LEU A 380 47.03 -2.70 11.78
CA LEU A 380 48.33 -3.18 12.24
C LEU A 380 49.51 -2.56 11.45
N LEU A 381 49.34 -2.34 10.14
CA LEU A 381 50.35 -1.67 9.32
C LEU A 381 50.49 -0.17 9.66
N ALA A 382 49.39 0.54 9.91
CA ALA A 382 49.42 1.95 10.33
C ALA A 382 50.09 2.12 11.71
N PHE A 383 49.80 1.21 12.65
CA PHE A 383 50.47 1.15 13.95
C PHE A 383 51.97 0.86 13.81
N ALA A 384 52.37 -0.08 12.95
CA ALA A 384 53.77 -0.39 12.70
C ALA A 384 54.56 0.72 12.00
N GLN A 385 53.89 1.60 11.24
CA GLN A 385 54.51 2.74 10.55
C GLN A 385 54.70 3.97 11.46
N SER A 386 53.72 4.26 12.32
CA SER A 386 53.73 5.48 13.15
C SER A 386 52.96 5.25 14.46
N PRO A 387 53.53 4.52 15.43
CA PRO A 387 52.78 4.03 16.60
C PRO A 387 52.25 5.16 17.50
N VAL A 388 53.00 6.24 17.68
CA VAL A 388 52.61 7.39 18.51
C VAL A 388 51.43 8.14 17.89
N ASP A 389 51.56 8.56 16.63
CA ASP A 389 50.51 9.27 15.90
C ASP A 389 49.26 8.39 15.72
N PHE A 390 49.44 7.08 15.51
CA PHE A 390 48.35 6.12 15.46
C PHE A 390 47.62 6.03 16.80
N ILE A 391 48.33 5.92 17.93
CA ILE A 391 47.70 5.89 19.27
C ILE A 391 46.95 7.19 19.54
N HIS A 392 47.54 8.35 19.24
CA HIS A 392 46.89 9.65 19.41
C HIS A 392 45.63 9.78 18.53
N ALA A 393 45.71 9.41 17.24
CA ALA A 393 44.58 9.44 16.32
C ALA A 393 43.49 8.43 16.71
N MET A 394 43.86 7.24 17.18
CA MET A 394 42.93 6.22 17.65
C MET A 394 42.24 6.63 18.95
N ALA A 395 42.97 7.18 19.92
CA ALA A 395 42.41 7.73 21.15
C ALA A 395 41.45 8.90 20.85
N ALA A 396 41.83 9.83 19.95
CA ALA A 396 40.97 10.91 19.50
C ALA A 396 39.75 10.43 18.69
N ALA A 397 39.85 9.31 17.96
CA ALA A 397 38.72 8.67 17.28
C ALA A 397 37.77 8.00 18.28
N GLN A 398 38.28 7.22 19.23
CA GLN A 398 37.48 6.57 20.28
C GLN A 398 36.84 7.60 21.22
N ALA A 399 37.53 8.68 21.59
CA ALA A 399 36.93 9.77 22.36
C ALA A 399 35.80 10.48 21.59
N ARG A 400 35.92 10.64 20.26
CA ARG A 400 34.83 11.16 19.41
C ARG A 400 33.65 10.17 19.32
N GLU A 401 33.93 8.88 19.16
CA GLU A 401 32.90 7.83 19.12
C GLU A 401 32.14 7.75 20.47
N LEU A 402 32.86 7.68 21.59
CA LEU A 402 32.30 7.67 22.95
C LEU A 402 31.47 8.92 23.24
N ARG A 403 31.96 10.12 22.90
CA ARG A 403 31.16 11.36 22.98
C ARG A 403 29.89 11.27 22.14
N SER A 404 29.97 10.73 20.92
CA SER A 404 28.80 10.60 20.04
C SER A 404 27.76 9.57 20.53
N SER A 405 28.16 8.58 21.34
CA SER A 405 27.22 7.70 22.05
C SER A 405 26.67 8.34 23.33
N ALA A 406 27.51 9.02 24.12
CA ALA A 406 27.14 9.63 25.40
C ALA A 406 26.31 10.92 25.24
N ALA A 407 26.38 11.59 24.08
CA ALA A 407 25.52 12.73 23.74
C ALA A 407 24.00 12.39 23.66
N ARG A 408 23.62 11.14 23.95
CA ARG A 408 22.23 10.73 24.20
C ARG A 408 21.75 11.07 25.62
N ASP A 409 22.67 11.16 26.57
CA ASP A 409 22.40 11.25 28.01
C ASP A 409 22.64 12.67 28.57
N GLY A 410 22.75 13.67 27.68
CA GLY A 410 22.81 15.10 28.02
C GLY A 410 24.17 15.63 28.50
N GLU A 411 24.95 14.82 29.21
CA GLU A 411 26.29 15.15 29.74
C GLU A 411 27.35 15.17 28.62
N ALA A 412 27.38 16.26 27.86
CA ALA A 412 28.49 16.53 26.95
C ALA A 412 29.77 16.83 27.74
N PHE A 413 30.72 15.88 27.77
CA PHE A 413 32.08 16.08 28.29
C PHE A 413 32.88 17.07 27.43
N GLU A 414 32.53 18.34 27.53
CA GLU A 414 33.34 19.47 27.10
C GLU A 414 34.50 19.61 28.08
N LEU A 415 35.71 19.19 27.65
CA LEU A 415 36.91 19.76 28.24
C LEU A 415 36.85 21.25 27.92
N MET A 416 36.64 22.07 28.96
CA MET A 416 36.48 23.52 28.85
C MET A 416 37.60 24.09 27.93
N PRO A 417 37.27 24.61 26.74
CA PRO A 417 38.28 24.85 25.73
C PRO A 417 39.35 25.85 26.17
N SER A 418 40.59 25.65 25.71
CA SER A 418 41.71 26.55 25.98
C SER A 418 41.34 28.01 25.66
N GLY A 419 41.83 28.95 26.48
CA GLY A 419 41.35 30.35 26.48
C GLY A 419 41.38 31.10 25.14
N ASP A 420 42.15 30.64 24.16
CA ASP A 420 42.13 31.15 22.79
C ASP A 420 40.78 30.99 22.07
N VAL A 421 40.00 29.96 22.41
CA VAL A 421 38.67 29.70 21.83
C VAL A 421 37.65 30.80 22.19
N PHE A 422 37.88 31.54 23.27
CA PHE A 422 37.08 32.71 23.63
C PHE A 422 37.47 34.00 22.88
N LYS A 423 38.42 33.93 21.93
CA LYS A 423 38.82 35.04 21.05
C LYS A 423 38.13 35.00 19.68
N ASP A 424 37.37 33.95 19.39
CA ASP A 424 36.66 33.79 18.14
C ASP A 424 35.40 34.67 18.05
N ARG A 425 35.08 35.12 16.83
CA ARG A 425 33.95 36.03 16.58
C ARG A 425 32.57 35.47 16.91
N TRP A 426 32.40 34.15 16.99
CA TRP A 426 31.13 33.54 17.39
C TRP A 426 30.81 33.81 18.88
N VAL A 427 31.80 34.17 19.69
CA VAL A 427 31.63 34.50 21.11
C VAL A 427 30.83 35.80 21.25
N ASP A 428 31.10 36.82 20.42
CA ASP A 428 30.32 38.06 20.38
C ASP A 428 28.83 37.77 20.10
N ASP A 429 28.57 36.96 19.07
CA ASP A 429 27.21 36.57 18.67
C ASP A 429 26.51 35.76 19.78
N VAL A 430 27.21 34.83 20.43
CA VAL A 430 26.66 34.03 21.55
C VAL A 430 26.39 34.89 22.78
N VAL A 431 27.28 35.83 23.12
CA VAL A 431 27.10 36.78 24.22
C VAL A 431 25.91 37.70 23.96
N MET A 432 25.75 38.22 22.74
CA MET A 432 24.58 39.02 22.36
C MET A 432 23.28 38.21 22.46
N ASN A 433 23.23 36.99 21.91
CA ASN A 433 22.07 36.11 22.03
C ASN A 433 21.76 35.73 23.49
N TYR A 434 22.78 35.57 24.34
CA TYR A 434 22.62 35.32 25.77
C TYR A 434 22.10 36.54 26.53
N MET A 435 22.61 37.74 26.22
CA MET A 435 22.09 39.00 26.78
C MET A 435 20.66 39.28 26.35
N GLU A 436 20.30 39.05 25.08
CA GLU A 436 18.90 39.10 24.62
C GLU A 436 18.03 38.10 25.39
N ARG A 437 18.52 36.87 25.62
CA ARG A 437 17.78 35.84 26.38
C ARG A 437 17.59 36.23 27.85
N LEU A 438 18.56 36.92 28.45
CA LEU A 438 18.43 37.52 29.79
C LEU A 438 17.44 38.69 29.81
N GLN A 439 17.50 39.59 28.83
CA GLN A 439 16.58 40.72 28.69
C GLN A 439 15.13 40.24 28.51
N ARG A 440 14.89 39.24 27.64
CA ARG A 440 13.57 38.63 27.44
C ARG A 440 13.04 37.96 28.72
N LYS A 441 13.91 37.32 29.53
CA LYS A 441 13.55 36.79 30.86
C LYS A 441 13.17 37.92 31.84
N ALA A 442 13.94 39.00 31.88
CA ALA A 442 13.65 40.14 32.74
C ALA A 442 12.33 40.85 32.35
N GLN A 443 12.10 41.04 31.05
CA GLN A 443 10.85 41.57 30.51
C GLN A 443 9.64 40.66 30.83
N ALA A 444 9.80 39.34 30.74
CA ALA A 444 8.74 38.39 31.12
C ALA A 444 8.39 38.51 32.63
N ALA A 445 9.39 38.56 33.52
CA ALA A 445 9.17 38.73 34.95
C ALA A 445 8.52 40.10 35.29
N GLN A 446 8.90 41.17 34.59
CA GLN A 446 8.27 42.48 34.73
C GLN A 446 6.81 42.48 34.24
N ALA A 447 6.52 41.79 33.13
CA ALA A 447 5.15 41.65 32.62
C ALA A 447 4.26 40.82 33.58
N GLU A 448 4.78 39.75 34.17
CA GLU A 448 4.10 38.96 35.21
C GLU A 448 3.80 39.81 36.44
N GLN A 449 4.77 40.61 36.92
CA GLN A 449 4.58 41.53 38.03
C GLN A 449 3.54 42.63 37.73
N GLN A 450 3.49 43.14 36.49
CA GLN A 450 2.46 44.08 36.05
C GLN A 450 1.07 43.45 35.98
N GLN A 451 0.95 42.19 35.53
CA GLN A 451 -0.32 41.46 35.51
C GLN A 451 -0.87 41.23 36.93
N LEU A 452 -0.01 40.86 37.88
CA LEU A 452 -0.39 40.73 39.30
C LEU A 452 -0.84 42.07 39.90
N ALA A 453 -0.14 43.17 39.58
CA ALA A 453 -0.54 44.51 40.03
C ALA A 453 -1.89 44.96 39.44
N ALA A 454 -2.14 44.69 38.15
CA ALA A 454 -3.40 44.97 37.49
C ALA A 454 -4.57 44.13 38.07
N ALA A 455 -4.32 42.85 38.38
CA ALA A 455 -5.30 41.99 39.03
C ALA A 455 -5.66 42.49 40.44
N ALA A 456 -4.66 42.93 41.24
CA ALA A 456 -4.88 43.51 42.55
C ALA A 456 -5.68 44.83 42.48
N ALA A 457 -5.39 45.71 41.50
CA ALA A 457 -6.16 46.92 41.27
C ALA A 457 -7.62 46.63 40.88
N ALA A 458 -7.85 45.61 40.04
CA ALA A 458 -9.20 45.17 39.67
C ALA A 458 -9.98 44.63 40.90
N GLN A 459 -9.33 43.86 41.77
CA GLN A 459 -9.92 43.38 43.03
C GLN A 459 -10.26 44.53 43.99
N GLN A 460 -9.40 45.56 44.10
CA GLN A 460 -9.71 46.76 44.89
C GLN A 460 -10.94 47.50 44.36
N LEU A 461 -11.08 47.62 43.04
CA LEU A 461 -12.22 48.29 42.40
C LEU A 461 -13.52 47.48 42.60
N GLN A 462 -13.46 46.15 42.53
CA GLN A 462 -14.57 45.26 42.90
C GLN A 462 -14.94 45.39 44.39
N ALA A 463 -13.96 45.46 45.29
CA ALA A 463 -14.20 45.63 46.72
C ALA A 463 -14.86 46.99 47.03
N GLN A 464 -14.45 48.07 46.36
CA GLN A 464 -15.10 49.38 46.47
C GLN A 464 -16.57 49.33 46.00
N ALA A 465 -16.86 48.65 44.88
CA ALA A 465 -18.23 48.46 44.40
C ALA A 465 -19.08 47.59 45.36
N ALA A 466 -18.48 46.60 46.01
CA ALA A 466 -19.13 45.79 47.04
C ALA A 466 -19.44 46.60 48.32
N MET A 467 -18.51 47.45 48.76
CA MET A 467 -18.75 48.37 49.89
C MET A 467 -19.84 49.39 49.58
N ALA A 468 -19.86 49.96 48.37
CA ALA A 468 -20.89 50.91 47.93
C ALA A 468 -22.29 50.27 47.90
N THR A 469 -22.41 49.04 47.40
CA THR A 469 -23.69 48.30 47.40
C THR A 469 -24.14 47.88 48.80
N LEU A 470 -23.21 47.53 49.70
CA LEU A 470 -23.52 47.26 51.10
C LEU A 470 -23.95 48.53 51.86
N GLN A 471 -23.33 49.68 51.60
CA GLN A 471 -23.73 50.98 52.16
C GLN A 471 -25.14 51.38 51.68
N ALA A 472 -25.48 51.11 50.41
CA ALA A 472 -26.83 51.32 49.88
C ALA A 472 -27.88 50.43 50.57
N GLN A 473 -27.55 49.15 50.86
CA GLN A 473 -28.44 48.27 51.65
C GLN A 473 -28.64 48.79 53.08
N GLN A 474 -27.58 49.24 53.76
CA GLN A 474 -27.70 49.84 55.09
C GLN A 474 -28.58 51.09 55.09
N ALA A 475 -28.47 51.95 54.08
CA ALA A 475 -29.33 53.14 53.94
C ALA A 475 -30.82 52.76 53.76
N ALA A 476 -31.12 51.73 52.95
CA ALA A 476 -32.48 51.22 52.80
C ALA A 476 -33.04 50.61 54.09
N LEU A 477 -32.22 49.85 54.83
CA LEU A 477 -32.59 49.30 56.14
C LEU A 477 -32.84 50.40 57.18
N ALA A 478 -32.02 51.45 57.20
CA ALA A 478 -32.22 52.60 58.08
C ALA A 478 -33.53 53.34 57.77
N GLN A 479 -33.88 53.54 56.49
CA GLN A 479 -35.18 54.10 56.09
C GLN A 479 -36.35 53.22 56.54
N GLN A 480 -36.22 51.88 56.45
CA GLN A 480 -37.24 50.94 56.93
C GLN A 480 -37.39 51.01 58.47
N GLN A 481 -36.29 51.07 59.22
CA GLN A 481 -36.33 51.24 60.68
C GLN A 481 -36.94 52.60 61.07
N GLN A 482 -36.67 53.68 60.33
CA GLN A 482 -37.27 54.98 60.59
C GLN A 482 -38.79 54.96 60.39
N GLN A 483 -39.29 54.27 59.36
CA GLN A 483 -40.73 54.05 59.17
C GLN A 483 -41.35 53.24 60.32
N GLN A 484 -40.67 52.18 60.79
CA GLN A 484 -41.12 51.40 61.94
C GLN A 484 -41.11 52.23 63.25
N GLN A 485 -40.12 53.09 63.47
CA GLN A 485 -40.07 53.98 64.63
C GLN A 485 -41.22 55.01 64.62
N ILE A 486 -41.59 55.55 63.47
CA ILE A 486 -42.75 56.45 63.34
C ILE A 486 -44.04 55.72 63.71
N GLN A 487 -44.23 54.48 63.24
CA GLN A 487 -45.38 53.63 63.61
C GLN A 487 -45.37 53.28 65.12
N ALA A 488 -44.21 52.95 65.68
CA ALA A 488 -44.05 52.60 67.08
C ALA A 488 -44.27 53.81 68.02
N GLN A 489 -43.85 55.02 67.63
CA GLN A 489 -44.11 56.25 68.39
C GLN A 489 -45.59 56.61 68.41
N ALA A 490 -46.32 56.40 67.30
CA ALA A 490 -47.77 56.57 67.28
C ALA A 490 -48.48 55.60 68.25
N MET A 491 -48.06 54.33 68.30
CA MET A 491 -48.53 53.34 69.28
C MET A 491 -48.15 53.69 70.73
N ALA A 492 -46.91 54.12 70.97
CA ALA A 492 -46.41 54.44 72.30
C ALA A 492 -47.08 55.69 72.90
N ALA A 493 -47.35 56.72 72.07
CA ALA A 493 -48.12 57.89 72.49
C ALA A 493 -49.55 57.50 72.94
N GLN A 494 -50.15 56.51 72.28
CA GLN A 494 -51.46 55.97 72.65
C GLN A 494 -51.44 55.22 74.00
N GLN A 495 -50.31 54.59 74.37
CA GLN A 495 -50.15 53.84 75.63
C GLN A 495 -49.68 54.71 76.81
N ALA A 496 -48.80 55.68 76.58
CA ALA A 496 -48.31 56.58 77.64
C ALA A 496 -49.43 57.40 78.30
N ALA A 497 -50.46 57.77 77.50
CA ALA A 497 -51.68 58.41 77.98
C ALA A 497 -52.49 57.56 78.99
N ILE A 498 -52.28 56.24 79.01
CA ILE A 498 -52.95 55.30 79.93
C ILE A 498 -52.13 55.14 81.22
N ALA A 499 -50.81 54.99 81.12
CA ALA A 499 -49.94 54.64 82.24
C ALA A 499 -49.73 55.79 83.25
N ALA A 500 -49.77 57.05 82.82
CA ALA A 500 -49.55 58.21 83.68
C ALA A 500 -50.53 58.31 84.86
N ALA A 501 -51.72 57.70 84.75
CA ALA A 501 -52.75 57.70 85.79
C ALA A 501 -52.40 56.86 87.05
N HIS A 502 -51.35 56.02 87.02
CA HIS A 502 -51.15 54.97 88.03
C HIS A 502 -49.97 55.20 89.01
N ALA A 503 -48.97 56.03 88.66
CA ALA A 503 -47.69 56.05 89.38
C ALA A 503 -47.68 56.88 90.70
N GLN A 504 -48.70 57.71 90.94
CA GLN A 504 -48.65 58.82 91.89
C GLN A 504 -48.89 58.43 93.37
N GLN A 505 -48.59 57.18 93.77
CA GLN A 505 -49.14 56.56 95.00
C GLN A 505 -48.15 56.05 96.08
N GLN A 506 -46.83 55.93 95.84
CA GLN A 506 -46.00 54.99 96.64
C GLN A 506 -44.82 55.56 97.48
N ALA A 507 -44.42 56.82 97.35
CA ALA A 507 -43.05 57.27 97.67
C ALA A 507 -42.75 57.72 99.13
N ALA A 508 -43.27 57.06 100.18
CA ALA A 508 -43.41 57.68 101.52
C ALA A 508 -42.63 57.07 102.72
N ALA A 509 -41.74 56.07 102.55
CA ALA A 509 -41.63 54.99 103.55
C ALA A 509 -40.54 55.01 104.67
N ALA A 510 -39.28 55.46 104.48
CA ALA A 510 -38.18 55.09 105.42
C ALA A 510 -36.96 56.03 105.51
N ALA A 511 -36.45 56.29 106.74
CA ALA A 511 -35.13 56.90 107.03
C ALA A 511 -34.75 56.87 108.55
N ALA A 512 -33.87 55.97 109.04
CA ALA A 512 -33.41 55.99 110.45
C ALA A 512 -32.06 55.26 110.77
N ALA A 513 -31.26 55.87 111.68
CA ALA A 513 -30.12 55.35 112.47
C ALA A 513 -28.75 55.03 111.81
N GLY A 514 -27.63 55.31 112.51
CA GLY A 514 -26.25 55.03 112.08
C GLY A 514 -25.12 55.74 112.88
N GLY A 515 -23.89 55.71 112.35
CA GLY A 515 -22.63 56.25 112.95
C GLY A 515 -21.63 55.13 113.34
N ALA A 516 -20.32 55.32 113.53
CA ALA A 516 -19.36 56.43 113.29
C ALA A 516 -17.92 55.79 113.19
N ALA A 517 -16.77 56.44 112.98
CA ALA A 517 -16.32 57.84 112.91
C ALA A 517 -15.13 58.01 111.90
N ALA A 518 -14.33 59.10 111.97
CA ALA A 518 -13.35 59.53 110.95
C ALA A 518 -12.32 60.57 111.53
N PRO A 519 -11.45 61.29 110.77
CA PRO A 519 -11.05 61.23 109.33
C PRO A 519 -9.53 60.86 109.20
N GLY A 520 -8.66 61.28 108.27
CA GLY A 520 -8.64 62.21 107.09
C GLY A 520 -7.17 62.48 106.67
N ALA A 521 -6.79 63.33 105.69
CA ALA A 521 -7.41 63.90 104.47
C ALA A 521 -6.37 64.85 103.78
N ALA A 522 -6.39 65.23 102.49
CA ALA A 522 -6.84 64.59 101.23
C ALA A 522 -6.42 65.47 100.00
N ALA A 523 -5.65 64.96 99.03
CA ALA A 523 -5.37 65.62 97.72
C ALA A 523 -4.97 64.55 96.65
N VAL A 524 -5.83 64.12 95.72
CA VAL A 524 -6.32 64.76 94.45
C VAL A 524 -5.36 64.56 93.25
N GLY A 525 -5.79 63.73 92.28
CA GLY A 525 -5.12 63.43 90.99
C GLY A 525 -5.69 62.14 90.34
N PRO A 526 -6.02 62.07 89.02
CA PRO A 526 -6.96 61.04 88.50
C PRO A 526 -6.30 60.01 87.52
N PRO A 527 -6.99 59.14 86.74
CA PRO A 527 -6.93 57.68 87.00
C PRO A 527 -6.71 56.75 85.76
N GLY A 528 -6.64 55.42 86.00
CA GLY A 528 -6.67 54.33 85.01
C GLY A 528 -5.34 53.54 84.91
N ALA A 529 -5.16 52.34 85.49
CA ALA A 529 -5.87 51.07 85.26
C ALA A 529 -5.86 50.67 83.76
N VAL A 530 -5.03 49.74 83.24
CA VAL A 530 -4.41 48.49 83.75
C VAL A 530 -5.42 47.38 84.06
N GLY A 531 -5.37 46.27 83.31
CA GLY A 531 -6.35 45.17 83.39
C GLY A 531 -6.08 43.96 82.48
N MET A 532 -4.92 43.31 82.62
CA MET A 532 -4.70 41.89 82.27
C MET A 532 -5.26 40.99 83.41
N PRO A 533 -5.25 39.63 83.37
CA PRO A 533 -4.97 38.66 82.30
C PRO A 533 -6.12 37.61 82.15
N GLY A 534 -5.88 36.46 81.51
CA GLY A 534 -6.71 35.26 81.69
C GLY A 534 -6.45 34.16 80.65
N ALA A 535 -6.18 32.92 81.08
CA ALA A 535 -5.90 31.79 80.19
C ALA A 535 -6.90 30.63 80.41
N ALA A 536 -7.34 29.99 79.32
CA ALA A 536 -7.91 28.64 79.34
C ALA A 536 -7.79 27.97 77.95
N GLN A 537 -7.31 26.73 77.94
CA GLN A 537 -7.48 25.74 76.86
C GLN A 537 -8.74 24.89 77.17
N PRO A 538 -9.39 24.18 76.21
CA PRO A 538 -8.73 23.10 75.46
C PRO A 538 -9.20 22.82 74.00
N GLN A 539 -8.50 21.86 73.40
CA GLN A 539 -8.83 21.05 72.21
C GLN A 539 -10.10 20.15 72.42
N PRO A 540 -10.70 19.45 71.41
CA PRO A 540 -9.98 18.73 70.34
C PRO A 540 -10.63 18.44 68.94
N GLN A 541 -9.76 17.96 68.04
CA GLN A 541 -9.93 16.86 67.05
C GLN A 541 -10.76 16.98 65.74
N LEU A 542 -10.08 16.56 64.65
CA LEU A 542 -10.60 15.87 63.42
C LEU A 542 -11.44 16.73 62.43
N GLN A 543 -11.48 16.49 61.11
CA GLN A 543 -10.90 15.41 60.28
C GLN A 543 -10.75 15.84 58.79
N GLN A 544 -9.67 15.41 58.11
CA GLN A 544 -9.58 15.20 56.62
C GLN A 544 -9.82 16.43 55.69
N ALA A 545 -9.44 16.44 54.40
CA ALA A 545 -8.52 15.64 53.57
C ALA A 545 -8.02 16.54 52.40
N GLY A 546 -7.06 16.09 51.57
CA GLY A 546 -6.78 16.78 50.29
C GLY A 546 -5.35 16.79 49.73
N GLN A 547 -4.53 15.75 49.90
CA GLN A 547 -3.36 15.59 49.02
C GLN A 547 -3.81 15.10 47.64
N VAL A 548 -3.39 15.79 46.58
CA VAL A 548 -3.52 15.31 45.19
C VAL A 548 -2.13 14.94 44.69
N GLN A 549 -1.94 13.68 44.32
CA GLN A 549 -0.69 13.20 43.74
C GLN A 549 -0.58 13.57 42.25
N ALA A 550 0.64 13.84 41.78
CA ALA A 550 0.97 13.72 40.37
C ALA A 550 1.13 12.22 40.02
N PRO A 551 0.68 11.76 38.84
CA PRO A 551 0.76 10.35 38.48
C PRO A 551 2.17 9.96 38.01
N SER A 552 2.67 8.85 38.54
CA SER A 552 3.78 8.08 37.96
C SER A 552 3.36 6.62 37.86
N ASN A 553 3.40 6.05 36.66
CA ASN A 553 3.10 4.65 36.40
C ASN A 553 4.09 4.10 35.35
N PRO A 554 4.53 2.83 35.45
CA PRO A 554 5.21 2.14 34.35
C PRO A 554 4.26 1.76 33.20
#